data_AF-A0AAW0JXU5-F1
#
_entry.id   AF-A0AAW0JXU5-F1
#
_cell.length_a   1.000
_cell.length_b   1.000
_cell.length_c   1.000
_cell.angle_alpha   90.00
_cell.angle_beta   90.00
_cell.angle_gamma   90.00
#
_symmetry.space_group_name_H-M   'P 1'
#
loop_
_entity.id
_entity.type
_entity.pdbx_description
1 polymer ?
#
loop_
_entity_poly.entity_id
_entity_poly.type
_entity_poly.pdbx_seq_one_letter_code
_entity_poly.pdbx_strand_id
1 'polypeptide(L)' 'MAGLFDKQAEIYSDSRPTYPSEWFSKLAALTSQRSLAWDAGTGNGQAALAVSLSLSLSLSLSNLV' A
#
# COMPACT_ATOMS: atom_id res chain seq x y z
N MET A 1 24.40 12.14 4.86
CA MET A 1 23.13 12.21 4.10
C MET A 1 21.96 11.60 4.88
N ALA A 2 22.15 10.54 5.68
CA ALA A 2 21.11 10.05 6.57
C ALA A 2 20.80 11.08 7.68
N GLY A 3 19.53 11.35 7.96
CA GLY A 3 19.08 12.13 9.11
C GLY A 3 18.50 13.52 8.85
N LEU A 4 18.73 14.11 7.66
CA LEU A 4 18.33 15.50 7.40
C LEU A 4 16.81 15.71 7.35
N PHE A 5 16.04 14.63 7.15
CA PHE A 5 14.59 14.70 6.96
C PHE A 5 13.81 13.89 8.00
N ASP A 6 14.47 13.27 8.98
CA ASP A 6 13.80 12.31 9.90
C ASP A 6 12.69 12.99 10.70
N LYS A 7 12.94 14.20 11.22
CA LYS A 7 11.93 15.01 11.94
C LYS A 7 10.76 15.42 11.05
N GLN A 8 11.04 15.83 9.80
CA GLN A 8 9.99 16.17 8.84
C GLN A 8 9.21 14.94 8.40
N ALA A 9 9.86 13.77 8.31
CA ALA A 9 9.23 12.51 7.93
C ALA A 9 8.25 12.02 9.00
N GLU A 10 8.58 12.19 10.28
CA GLU A 10 7.68 11.87 11.41
C GLU A 10 6.42 12.76 11.38
N ILE A 11 6.61 14.09 11.30
CA ILE A 11 5.50 15.04 11.21
C ILE A 11 4.65 14.81 9.94
N TYR A 12 5.31 14.51 8.81
CA TYR A 12 4.64 14.18 7.56
C TYR A 12 3.84 12.88 7.66
N SER A 13 4.35 11.86 8.37
CA SER A 13 3.65 10.61 8.63
C SER A 13 2.37 10.83 9.42
N ASP A 14 2.43 11.64 10.49
CA ASP A 14 1.29 11.87 11.39
C ASP A 14 0.19 12.76 10.79
N SER A 15 0.57 13.70 9.94
CA SER A 15 -0.36 14.66 9.31
C SER A 15 -0.93 14.19 7.98
N ARG A 16 -0.41 13.09 7.41
CA ARG A 16 -0.81 12.57 6.10
C ARG A 16 -2.19 11.93 6.14
N PRO A 17 -3.10 12.30 5.22
CA PRO A 17 -4.36 11.59 5.03
C PRO A 17 -4.13 10.12 4.67
N THR A 18 -4.95 9.24 5.22
CA THR A 18 -4.98 7.84 4.81
C THR A 18 -5.73 7.70 3.49
N TYR A 19 -5.33 6.74 2.66
CA TYR A 19 -6.10 6.42 1.47
C TYR A 19 -7.24 5.45 1.83
N PRO A 20 -8.45 5.63 1.27
CA PRO A 20 -9.55 4.68 1.45
C PRO A 20 -9.16 3.28 0.98
N SER A 21 -9.54 2.25 1.74
CA SER A 21 -9.21 0.86 1.42
C SER A 21 -9.82 0.39 0.10
N GLU A 22 -11.00 0.91 -0.28
CA GLU A 22 -11.68 0.52 -1.51
C GLU A 22 -10.89 0.88 -2.76
N TRP A 23 -10.02 1.89 -2.69
CA TRP A 23 -9.16 2.27 -3.83
C TRP A 23 -8.19 1.15 -4.17
N PHE A 24 -7.60 0.52 -3.16
CA PHE A 24 -6.69 -0.61 -3.37
C PHE A 24 -7.43 -1.85 -3.86
N SER A 25 -8.65 -2.09 -3.39
CA SER A 25 -9.50 -3.17 -3.90
C SER A 25 -9.83 -2.99 -5.38
N LYS A 26 -10.12 -1.75 -5.82
CA LYS A 26 -10.32 -1.43 -7.24
C LYS A 26 -9.06 -1.69 -8.06
N LEU A 27 -7.89 -1.29 -7.56
CA LEU A 27 -6.62 -1.54 -8.25
C LEU A 27 -6.32 -3.05 -8.36
N ALA A 28 -6.53 -3.81 -7.28
CA ALA A 28 -6.33 -5.26 -7.26
C ALA A 28 -7.30 -6.01 -8.21
N ALA A 29 -8.52 -5.48 -8.42
CA ALA A 29 -9.48 -6.03 -9.36
C ALA A 29 -9.06 -5.83 -10.83
N LEU A 30 -8.25 -4.81 -11.12
CA LEU A 30 -7.74 -4.54 -12.47
C LEU A 30 -6.54 -5.41 -12.85
N THR A 31 -5.93 -6.12 -11.89
CA THR A 31 -4.78 -6.99 -12.16
C THR A 31 -5.16 -8.46 -12.04
N SER A 32 -4.74 -9.26 -13.02
CA SER A 32 -4.93 -10.71 -13.02
C SER A 32 -3.92 -11.44 -12.15
N GLN A 33 -2.73 -10.86 -11.96
CA GLN A 33 -1.68 -11.39 -11.09
C GLN A 33 -1.45 -10.46 -9.89
N ARG A 34 -1.27 -11.06 -8.72
CA ARG A 34 -1.24 -10.37 -7.41
C ARG A 34 -0.13 -10.88 -6.50
N SER A 35 0.82 -11.64 -7.06
CA SER A 35 1.95 -12.26 -6.34
C SER A 35 3.04 -11.25 -5.96
N LEU A 36 3.11 -10.11 -6.66
CA LEU A 36 4.11 -9.08 -6.42
C LEU A 36 3.54 -7.69 -6.76
N ALA A 37 3.88 -6.70 -5.94
CA ALA A 37 3.61 -5.29 -6.21
C ALA A 37 4.82 -4.44 -5.84
N TRP A 38 4.98 -3.32 -6.55
CA TRP A 38 6.03 -2.34 -6.30
C TRP A 38 5.42 -1.01 -5.89
N ASP A 39 5.72 -0.56 -4.66
CA ASP A 39 5.39 0.78 -4.16
C ASP A 39 6.58 1.73 -4.41
N ALA A 40 6.55 2.42 -5.55
CA ALA A 40 7.62 3.33 -5.94
C ALA A 40 7.57 4.62 -5.11
N GLY A 41 8.61 4.86 -4.30
CA GLY A 41 8.65 5.99 -3.38
C GLY A 41 7.82 5.77 -2.11
N THR A 42 7.86 4.54 -1.56
CA THR A 42 7.01 4.07 -0.45
C THR A 42 7.03 4.94 0.83
N GLY A 43 8.07 5.76 1.04
CA GLY A 43 8.18 6.61 2.23
C GLY A 43 8.11 5.79 3.51
N ASN A 44 7.10 6.04 4.34
CA ASN A 44 6.84 5.30 5.58
C ASN A 44 6.09 3.96 5.37
N GLY A 45 5.75 3.59 4.13
CA GLY A 45 5.10 2.32 3.80
C GLY A 45 3.58 2.28 3.94
N GLN A 46 2.92 3.42 4.20
CA GLN A 46 1.47 3.43 4.43
C GLN A 46 0.65 2.89 3.25
N ALA A 47 1.07 3.17 2.00
CA ALA A 47 0.43 2.63 0.82
C ALA A 47 0.80 1.15 0.59
N ALA A 48 2.07 0.78 0.77
CA ALA A 48 2.54 -0.61 0.66
C ALA A 48 1.75 -1.58 1.56
N LEU A 49 1.43 -1.20 2.80
CA LEU A 49 0.63 -2.02 3.71
C LEU A 49 -0.79 -2.27 3.15
N ALA A 50 -1.46 -1.23 2.68
CA ALA A 50 -2.81 -1.34 2.13
C ALA A 50 -2.85 -2.15 0.83
N VAL A 51 -1.84 -1.99 -0.03
CA VAL A 51 -1.67 -2.79 -1.25
C VAL A 51 -1.47 -4.27 -0.90
N SER A 52 -0.59 -4.58 0.06
CA SER A 52 -0.32 -5.95 0.50
C SER A 52 -1.59 -6.65 1.00
N LEU A 53 -2.36 -5.97 1.85
CA LEU A 53 -3.63 -6.49 2.38
C LEU A 53 -4.65 -6.76 1.26
N SER A 54 -4.79 -5.82 0.32
CA SER A 54 -5.75 -5.95 -0.78
C SER A 54 -5.41 -7.10 -1.74
N LEU A 55 -4.12 -7.30 -2.04
CA LEU A 55 -3.68 -8.38 -2.92
C LEU A 55 -3.88 -9.75 -2.26
N SER A 56 -3.62 -9.86 -0.94
CA SER A 56 -3.82 -11.08 -0.16
C SER A 56 -5.30 -11.50 -0.10
N LEU A 57 -6.22 -10.58 0.20
CA LEU A 57 -7.66 -10.87 0.21
C LEU A 57 -8.16 -11.33 -1.16
N SER A 58 -7.68 -10.70 -2.23
CA SER A 58 -8.12 -11.01 -3.59
C SER A 58 -7.61 -12.38 -4.09
N LEU A 59 -6.40 -12.78 -3.69
CA LEU A 59 -5.87 -14.14 -3.91
C LEU A 59 -6.71 -15.21 -3.20
N SER A 60 -7.13 -14.96 -1.95
CA SER A 60 -7.97 -15.92 -1.21
C SER A 60 -9.32 -16.15 -1.90
N LEU A 61 -9.94 -15.09 -2.45
CA LEU A 61 -11.23 -15.20 -3.15
C LEU A 61 -11.12 -15.92 -4.50
N SER A 62 -9.96 -15.81 -5.17
CA SER A 62 -9.72 -16.46 -6.47
C SER A 62 -9.52 -17.98 -6.33
N ASN A 63 -9.14 -18.47 -5.15
CA ASN A 63 -8.96 -19.90 -4.86
C ASN A 63 -10.22 -20.58 -4.30
N LEU A 64 -11.31 -19.82 -4.09
CA LEU A 64 -12.58 -20.31 -3.54
C LEU A 64 -13.66 -20.58 -4.61
N VAL A 65 -13.33 -20.35 -5.89
CA VAL A 65 -14.19 -20.58 -7.07
C VAL A 65 -13.47 -21.55 -8.00
#